data_AF-A0A6B0SYF2-F1
#
_entry.id   AF-A0A6B0SYF2-F1
#
_cell.length_a   1.000
_cell.length_b   1.000
_cell.length_c   1.000
_cell.angle_alpha   90.00
_cell.angle_beta   90.00
_cell.angle_gamma   90.00
#
_symmetry.space_group_name_H-M   'P 1'
#
loop_
_entity.id
_entity.type
_entity.pdbx_description
1 polymer ?
#
loop_
_entity_poly.entity_id
_entity_poly.type
_entity_poly.pdbx_seq_one_letter_code
_entity_poly.pdbx_strand_id
1 'polypeptide(L)'
;MSGKQVDTATTSLRITDSIRRDYEVKFGNTDIKWGDYYRSEDERNSHRRDGFLAEATLVDMFEKMIGEENVNWLGNEGEVDIRLFGSVGVEVKSRQDSTEYRSMILHSDLDNSDADMFINTVVHHDHFSDEPISVEVIGWMKKEEAYDKAEEVQFFGDDSVKYEVYAKDMNDIDEITNVLNLF
;
A
#
# COMPACT_ATOMS: atom_id res chain seq x y z
N MET A 1 6.22 -18.91 20.02
CA MET A 1 5.55 -17.69 20.50
C MET A 1 4.22 -17.63 19.77
N SER A 2 3.09 -17.62 20.48
CA SER A 2 1.78 -17.52 19.84
C SER A 2 1.63 -16.11 19.27
N GLY A 3 1.53 -15.98 17.95
CA GLY A 3 1.22 -14.71 17.32
C GLY A 3 -0.06 -14.16 17.92
N LYS A 4 0.01 -12.98 18.54
CA LYS A 4 -1.20 -12.25 18.92
C LYS A 4 -1.88 -11.89 17.60
N GLN A 5 -3.00 -12.55 17.33
CA GLN A 5 -3.92 -12.12 16.28
C GLN A 5 -4.28 -10.67 16.59
N VAL A 6 -3.86 -9.76 15.71
CA VAL A 6 -4.28 -8.37 15.77
C VAL A 6 -5.69 -8.39 15.21
N ASP A 7 -6.70 -8.12 16.05
CA ASP A 7 -8.09 -7.96 15.62
C ASP A 7 -8.21 -6.66 14.81
N THR A 8 -7.70 -6.66 13.59
CA THR A 8 -8.02 -5.66 12.57
C THR A 8 -9.09 -6.25 11.67
N ALA A 9 -10.17 -5.51 11.45
CA ALA A 9 -11.11 -5.82 10.37
C ALA A 9 -10.36 -5.57 9.06
N THR A 10 -9.91 -6.65 8.42
CA THR A 10 -9.23 -6.58 7.13
C THR A 10 -10.20 -6.97 6.01
N THR A 11 -10.01 -6.36 4.85
CA THR A 11 -10.84 -6.63 3.66
C THR A 11 -9.96 -7.27 2.59
N SER A 12 -10.31 -8.48 2.16
CA SER A 12 -9.60 -9.18 1.10
C SER A 12 -10.24 -8.96 -0.27
N LEU A 13 -9.46 -8.40 -1.19
CA LEU A 13 -9.84 -8.11 -2.56
C LEU A 13 -9.19 -9.12 -3.49
N ARG A 14 -9.97 -9.82 -4.30
CA ARG A 14 -9.44 -10.81 -5.24
C ARG A 14 -8.80 -10.13 -6.45
N ILE A 15 -7.61 -10.57 -6.83
CA ILE A 15 -6.96 -10.13 -8.06
C ILE A 15 -7.67 -10.81 -9.24
N THR A 16 -8.35 -10.02 -10.06
CA THR A 16 -9.10 -10.50 -11.23
C THR A 16 -8.26 -10.36 -12.51
N ASP A 17 -8.70 -11.02 -13.59
CA ASP A 17 -8.05 -10.90 -14.90
C ASP A 17 -8.03 -9.45 -15.41
N SER A 18 -9.04 -8.63 -15.07
CA SER A 18 -9.03 -7.20 -15.43
C SER A 18 -7.90 -6.47 -14.70
N ILE A 19 -7.80 -6.65 -13.38
CA ILE A 19 -6.75 -6.03 -12.56
C ILE A 19 -5.36 -6.40 -13.08
N ARG A 20 -5.15 -7.69 -13.41
CA ARG A 20 -3.88 -8.15 -13.99
C ARG A 20 -3.57 -7.49 -15.33
N ARG A 21 -4.55 -7.39 -16.21
CA ARG A 21 -4.40 -6.73 -17.51
C ARG A 21 -4.12 -5.24 -17.36
N ASP A 22 -4.81 -4.54 -16.46
CA ASP A 22 -4.61 -3.11 -16.26
C ASP A 22 -3.22 -2.81 -15.67
N TYR A 23 -2.76 -3.67 -14.74
CA TYR A 23 -1.37 -3.73 -14.31
C TYR A 23 -0.40 -3.95 -15.48
N GLU A 24 -0.62 -4.95 -16.33
CA GLU A 24 0.27 -5.27 -17.46
C GLU A 24 0.34 -4.13 -18.48
N VAL A 25 -0.78 -3.48 -18.78
CA VAL A 25 -0.85 -2.34 -19.71
C VAL A 25 0.00 -1.18 -19.20
N LYS A 26 -0.05 -0.91 -17.90
CA LYS A 26 0.58 0.25 -17.32
C LYS A 26 2.04 0.01 -16.89
N PHE A 27 2.31 -1.14 -16.30
CA PHE A 27 3.58 -1.44 -15.64
C PHE A 27 4.27 -2.71 -16.15
N GLY A 28 3.67 -3.42 -17.13
CA GLY A 28 4.01 -4.79 -17.52
C GLY A 28 5.50 -5.13 -17.51
N ASN A 29 6.34 -4.30 -18.15
CA ASN A 29 7.81 -4.37 -18.04
C ASN A 29 8.37 -3.00 -17.65
N THR A 30 8.39 -2.67 -16.36
CA THR A 30 8.93 -1.40 -15.88
C THR A 30 10.28 -1.52 -15.19
N ASP A 31 11.26 -0.77 -15.70
CA ASP A 31 12.62 -0.60 -15.19
C ASP A 31 12.73 0.47 -14.08
N ILE A 32 11.64 0.75 -13.34
CA ILE A 32 11.63 1.84 -12.35
C ILE A 32 12.49 1.44 -11.13
N LYS A 33 13.61 2.14 -10.91
CA LYS A 33 14.62 1.81 -9.89
C LYS A 33 14.44 2.65 -8.63
N TRP A 34 13.73 2.13 -7.65
CA TRP A 34 13.63 2.76 -6.32
C TRP A 34 14.67 2.19 -5.33
N GLY A 35 14.93 2.97 -4.28
CA GLY A 35 16.11 2.91 -3.38
C GLY A 35 16.36 1.66 -2.52
N ASP A 36 15.89 0.48 -2.93
CA ASP A 36 16.14 -0.81 -2.26
C ASP A 36 17.52 -1.41 -2.63
N TYR A 37 18.58 -0.63 -2.51
CA TYR A 37 19.93 -1.02 -2.97
C TYR A 37 20.53 -2.21 -2.20
N TYR A 38 19.99 -2.55 -1.03
CA TYR A 38 20.43 -3.65 -0.18
C TYR A 38 19.75 -5.00 -0.50
N ARG A 39 18.68 -5.01 -1.30
CA ARG A 39 17.96 -6.23 -1.71
C ARG A 39 18.49 -6.78 -3.03
N SER A 40 18.33 -8.07 -3.26
CA SER A 40 18.62 -8.67 -4.57
C SER A 40 17.69 -8.11 -5.64
N GLU A 41 18.09 -8.22 -6.91
CA GLU A 41 17.28 -7.74 -8.03
C GLU A 41 15.94 -8.47 -8.12
N ASP A 42 15.93 -9.79 -7.89
CA ASP A 42 14.72 -10.61 -7.91
C ASP A 42 13.74 -10.22 -6.79
N GLU A 43 14.23 -10.02 -5.56
CA GLU A 43 13.41 -9.55 -4.44
C GLU A 43 12.82 -8.15 -4.71
N ARG A 44 13.62 -7.23 -5.25
CA ARG A 44 13.13 -5.89 -5.64
C ARG A 44 12.03 -5.98 -6.68
N ASN A 45 12.20 -6.83 -7.69
CA ASN A 45 11.22 -6.99 -8.77
C ASN A 45 9.93 -7.64 -8.24
N SER A 46 10.03 -8.61 -7.34
CA SER A 46 8.85 -9.22 -6.69
C SER A 46 8.09 -8.19 -5.86
N HIS A 47 8.77 -7.46 -4.98
CA HIS A 47 8.11 -6.44 -4.14
C HIS A 47 7.48 -5.33 -4.97
N ARG A 48 8.13 -4.92 -6.07
CA ARG A 48 7.58 -3.93 -7.01
C ARG A 48 6.29 -4.44 -7.66
N ARG A 49 6.29 -5.68 -8.15
CA ARG A 49 5.11 -6.31 -8.74
C ARG A 49 3.96 -6.31 -7.74
N ASP A 50 4.22 -6.68 -6.50
CA ASP A 50 3.20 -6.77 -5.47
C ASP A 50 2.67 -5.38 -5.05
N GLY A 51 3.54 -4.36 -5.04
CA GLY A 51 3.14 -2.96 -4.87
C GLY A 51 2.17 -2.50 -5.96
N PHE A 52 2.55 -2.64 -7.23
CA PHE A 52 1.69 -2.23 -8.34
C PHE A 52 0.40 -3.04 -8.45
N LEU A 53 0.42 -4.33 -8.09
CA LEU A 53 -0.81 -5.14 -8.02
C LEU A 53 -1.73 -4.67 -6.90
N ALA A 54 -1.18 -4.26 -5.76
CA ALA A 54 -1.96 -3.64 -4.68
C ALA A 54 -2.59 -2.32 -5.14
N GLU A 55 -1.83 -1.46 -5.79
CA GLU A 55 -2.34 -0.22 -6.40
C GLU A 55 -3.46 -0.50 -7.41
N ALA A 56 -3.24 -1.39 -8.37
CA ALA A 56 -4.23 -1.77 -9.38
C ALA A 56 -5.54 -2.28 -8.76
N THR A 57 -5.41 -3.08 -7.70
CA THR A 57 -6.57 -3.63 -6.98
C THR A 57 -7.33 -2.54 -6.23
N LEU A 58 -6.63 -1.59 -5.63
CA LEU A 58 -7.26 -0.44 -4.96
C LEU A 58 -7.89 0.53 -5.97
N VAL A 59 -7.28 0.74 -7.14
CA VAL A 59 -7.87 1.52 -8.24
C VAL A 59 -9.21 0.92 -8.64
N ASP A 60 -9.27 -0.37 -8.96
CA ASP A 60 -10.53 -1.07 -9.30
C ASP A 60 -11.59 -0.95 -8.18
N MET A 61 -11.16 -1.01 -6.91
CA MET A 61 -12.06 -0.78 -5.77
C MET A 61 -12.59 0.67 -5.74
N PHE A 62 -11.72 1.67 -5.89
CA PHE A 62 -12.10 3.08 -5.89
C PHE A 62 -13.01 3.41 -7.07
N GLU A 63 -12.71 2.94 -8.27
CA GLU A 63 -13.53 3.18 -9.46
C GLU A 63 -14.96 2.66 -9.28
N LYS A 64 -15.11 1.48 -8.65
CA LYS A 64 -16.43 0.93 -8.30
C LYS A 64 -17.15 1.72 -7.22
N MET A 65 -16.40 2.32 -6.30
CA MET A 65 -16.94 3.02 -5.13
C MET A 65 -17.33 4.47 -5.43
N ILE A 66 -16.52 5.18 -6.20
CA ILE A 66 -16.67 6.63 -6.43
C ILE A 66 -16.74 7.01 -7.92
N GLY A 67 -16.66 6.07 -8.85
CA GLY A 67 -16.69 6.31 -10.30
C GLY A 67 -15.29 6.46 -10.89
N GLU A 68 -15.09 5.86 -12.07
CA GLU A 68 -13.80 5.85 -12.81
C GLU A 68 -13.28 7.27 -13.09
N GLU A 69 -14.16 8.21 -13.38
CA GLU A 69 -13.80 9.61 -13.65
C GLU A 69 -13.15 10.32 -12.45
N ASN A 70 -13.32 9.77 -11.25
CA ASN A 70 -12.80 10.32 -10.00
C ASN A 70 -11.51 9.61 -9.53
N VAL A 71 -10.97 8.68 -10.32
CA VAL A 71 -9.77 7.91 -9.96
C VAL A 71 -8.70 8.08 -11.03
N ASN A 72 -7.51 8.49 -10.61
CA ASN A 72 -6.35 8.54 -11.48
C ASN A 72 -5.21 7.74 -10.87
N TRP A 73 -4.83 6.64 -11.52
CA TRP A 73 -3.66 5.87 -11.13
C TRP A 73 -2.41 6.56 -11.67
N LEU A 74 -1.47 6.96 -10.80
CA LEU A 74 -0.23 7.65 -11.16
C LEU A 74 0.96 6.68 -11.06
N GLY A 75 1.40 6.32 -9.84
CA GLY A 75 2.39 5.26 -9.57
C GLY A 75 3.80 5.52 -10.11
N ASN A 76 4.16 6.79 -10.35
CA ASN A 76 5.47 7.21 -10.86
C ASN A 76 6.40 7.71 -9.74
N GLU A 77 7.70 7.78 -10.04
CA GLU A 77 8.69 8.33 -9.12
C GLU A 77 8.45 9.81 -8.80
N GLY A 78 8.29 10.09 -7.49
CA GLY A 78 7.98 11.43 -6.96
C GLY A 78 6.51 11.83 -7.05
N GLU A 79 5.61 10.93 -7.47
CA GLU A 79 4.17 11.14 -7.44
C GLU A 79 3.51 10.25 -6.39
N VAL A 80 2.33 10.65 -5.90
CA VAL A 80 1.46 9.74 -5.12
C VAL A 80 1.01 8.58 -6.01
N ASP A 81 0.64 7.45 -5.43
CA ASP A 81 0.27 6.27 -6.20
C ASP A 81 -1.08 6.44 -6.89
N ILE A 82 -2.08 6.95 -6.15
CA ILE A 82 -3.44 7.15 -6.64
C ILE A 82 -3.89 8.57 -6.30
N ARG A 83 -4.59 9.23 -7.23
CA ARG A 83 -5.25 10.52 -6.99
C ARG A 83 -6.76 10.40 -7.15
N LEU A 84 -7.50 10.74 -6.09
CA LEU A 84 -8.95 10.68 -6.04
C LEU A 84 -9.55 12.10 -6.14
N PHE A 85 -10.66 12.25 -6.87
CA PHE A 85 -11.35 13.53 -7.11
C PHE A 85 -10.45 14.67 -7.63
N GLY A 86 -9.31 14.33 -8.23
CA GLY A 86 -8.32 15.28 -8.74
C GLY A 86 -7.45 15.98 -7.69
N SER A 87 -7.70 15.79 -6.39
CA SER A 87 -6.97 16.47 -5.31
C SER A 87 -6.39 15.53 -4.26
N VAL A 88 -7.11 14.46 -3.90
CA VAL A 88 -6.74 13.60 -2.77
C VAL A 88 -5.65 12.62 -3.17
N GLY A 89 -4.44 12.80 -2.66
CA GLY A 89 -3.31 11.90 -2.86
C GLY A 89 -3.33 10.71 -1.91
N VAL A 90 -3.14 9.51 -2.47
CA VAL A 90 -3.11 8.26 -1.73
C VAL A 90 -1.79 7.54 -2.01
N GLU A 91 -1.10 7.14 -0.95
CA GLU A 91 0.04 6.22 -1.03
C GLU A 91 -0.36 4.82 -0.56
N VAL A 92 0.02 3.82 -1.35
CA VAL A 92 -0.24 2.40 -1.11
C VAL A 92 1.04 1.75 -0.61
N LYS A 93 1.00 1.20 0.60
CA LYS A 93 2.12 0.48 1.21
C LYS A 93 1.80 -1.00 1.22
N SER A 94 2.46 -1.76 0.36
CA SER A 94 2.33 -3.23 0.30
C SER A 94 3.52 -3.89 0.99
N ARG A 95 3.27 -4.83 1.92
CA ARG A 95 4.33 -5.65 2.54
C ARG A 95 4.11 -7.14 2.29
N GLN A 96 5.23 -7.85 2.13
CA GLN A 96 5.33 -9.29 2.35
C GLN A 96 5.89 -9.53 3.77
N ASP A 97 5.06 -9.79 4.76
CA ASP A 97 5.49 -10.58 5.93
C ASP A 97 4.31 -11.35 6.53
N SER A 98 4.44 -12.68 6.53
CA SER A 98 3.47 -13.63 7.09
C SER A 98 3.24 -13.53 8.59
N THR A 99 4.01 -12.72 9.33
CA THR A 99 4.01 -12.78 10.79
C THR A 99 3.84 -11.48 11.55
N GLU A 100 4.08 -10.32 10.96
CA GLU A 100 3.91 -9.04 11.66
C GLU A 100 3.45 -7.93 10.68
N TYR A 101 2.16 -7.58 10.75
CA TYR A 101 1.53 -6.48 10.02
C TYR A 101 2.04 -5.10 10.51
N ARG A 102 3.34 -4.84 10.38
CA ARG A 102 3.98 -3.56 10.74
C ARG A 102 3.93 -2.63 9.54
N SER A 103 3.24 -1.49 9.62
CA SER A 103 3.16 -0.53 8.51
C SER A 103 4.42 0.33 8.48
N MET A 104 5.08 0.47 7.32
CA MET A 104 6.21 1.40 7.15
C MET A 104 5.67 2.68 6.52
N ILE A 105 5.64 3.76 7.29
CA ILE A 105 5.60 5.09 6.70
C ILE A 105 6.91 5.74 7.14
N LEU A 106 7.92 5.73 6.27
CA LEU A 106 9.23 6.28 6.62
C LEU A 106 9.06 7.76 6.97
N HIS A 107 9.78 8.28 7.97
CA HIS A 107 9.71 9.72 8.30
C HIS A 107 9.99 10.60 7.09
N SER A 108 10.99 10.19 6.30
CA SER A 108 11.35 10.85 5.05
C SER A 108 10.19 10.87 4.07
N ASP A 109 9.36 9.84 4.08
CA ASP A 109 8.16 9.76 3.23
C ASP A 109 7.06 10.63 3.84
N LEU A 110 6.86 10.64 5.17
CA LEU A 110 5.92 11.55 5.82
C LEU A 110 6.23 13.02 5.49
N ASP A 111 7.47 13.47 5.64
CA ASP A 111 7.79 14.89 5.43
C ASP A 111 7.77 15.30 3.94
N ASN A 112 8.11 14.39 3.03
CA ASN A 112 8.29 14.70 1.60
C ASN A 112 7.19 14.15 0.68
N SER A 113 6.25 13.35 1.19
CA SER A 113 5.13 12.82 0.40
C SER A 113 4.05 13.88 0.21
N ASP A 114 3.53 14.01 -1.00
CA ASP A 114 2.34 14.80 -1.30
C ASP A 114 1.02 14.02 -1.03
N ALA A 115 1.08 12.89 -0.32
CA ALA A 115 -0.11 12.11 0.02
C ALA A 115 -0.92 12.74 1.16
N ASP A 116 -2.24 12.70 1.03
CA ASP A 116 -3.19 13.03 2.10
C ASP A 116 -3.45 11.84 3.01
N MET A 117 -3.29 10.61 2.49
CA MET A 117 -3.54 9.38 3.23
C MET A 117 -2.68 8.21 2.75
N PHE A 118 -2.57 7.21 3.63
CA PHE A 118 -1.85 5.97 3.41
C PHE A 118 -2.80 4.79 3.52
N ILE A 119 -2.64 3.79 2.65
CA ILE A 119 -3.37 2.51 2.69
C ILE A 119 -2.35 1.39 2.79
N ASN A 120 -2.51 0.52 3.79
CA ASN A 120 -1.61 -0.61 4.00
C ASN A 120 -2.23 -1.90 3.48
N THR A 121 -1.44 -2.68 2.77
CA THR A 121 -1.89 -3.90 2.10
C THR A 121 -0.90 -5.05 2.22
N VAL A 122 -1.41 -6.26 2.04
CA VAL A 122 -0.63 -7.50 1.92
C VAL A 122 -1.09 -8.23 0.66
N VAL A 123 -0.16 -8.57 -0.22
CA VAL A 123 -0.45 -9.44 -1.36
C VAL A 123 -0.29 -10.89 -0.94
N HIS A 124 -1.34 -11.66 -1.13
CA HIS A 124 -1.37 -13.10 -0.84
C HIS A 124 -1.10 -13.87 -2.12
N HIS A 125 -0.25 -14.88 -2.01
CA HIS A 125 0.17 -15.72 -3.12
C HIS A 125 -0.36 -17.15 -2.95
N ASP A 126 -0.71 -17.78 -4.07
CA ASP A 126 -0.96 -19.22 -4.10
C ASP A 126 0.31 -19.97 -3.69
N HIS A 127 0.21 -20.80 -2.67
CA HIS A 127 1.35 -21.51 -2.10
C HIS A 127 2.01 -22.49 -3.08
N PHE A 128 1.31 -22.92 -4.13
CA PHE A 128 1.81 -23.89 -5.10
C PHE A 128 2.49 -23.25 -6.31
N SER A 129 1.97 -22.13 -6.80
CA SER A 129 2.47 -21.45 -8.00
C SER A 129 3.23 -20.15 -7.71
N ASP A 130 3.16 -19.65 -6.47
CA ASP A 130 3.65 -18.31 -6.08
C ASP A 130 2.98 -17.16 -6.85
N GLU A 131 1.84 -17.44 -7.48
CA GLU A 131 1.05 -16.44 -8.19
C GLU A 131 0.22 -15.59 -7.22
N PRO A 132 0.16 -14.26 -7.38
CA PRO A 132 -0.62 -13.39 -6.51
C PRO A 132 -2.13 -13.60 -6.72
N ILE A 133 -2.87 -13.92 -5.67
CA ILE A 133 -4.31 -14.27 -5.76
C ILE A 133 -5.24 -13.21 -5.16
N SER A 134 -4.78 -12.45 -4.17
CA SER A 134 -5.59 -11.43 -3.51
C SER A 134 -4.72 -10.38 -2.83
N VAL A 135 -5.31 -9.20 -2.64
CA VAL A 135 -4.75 -8.11 -1.85
C VAL A 135 -5.62 -7.97 -0.59
N GLU A 136 -5.03 -8.18 0.58
CA GLU A 136 -5.67 -7.88 1.86
C GLU A 136 -5.38 -6.43 2.23
N VAL A 137 -6.42 -5.63 2.38
CA VAL A 137 -6.33 -4.27 2.90
C VAL A 137 -6.37 -4.34 4.42
N ILE A 138 -5.29 -3.90 5.03
CA ILE A 138 -5.11 -3.91 6.50
C ILE A 138 -5.84 -2.73 7.13
N GLY A 139 -5.85 -1.58 6.44
CA GLY A 139 -6.51 -0.37 6.87
C GLY A 139 -5.96 0.86 6.15
N TRP A 140 -6.49 2.02 6.49
CA TRP A 140 -6.05 3.31 5.98
C TRP A 140 -5.88 4.33 7.11
N MET A 141 -5.14 5.41 6.84
CA MET A 141 -4.91 6.48 7.82
C MET A 141 -4.62 7.80 7.11
N LYS A 142 -5.07 8.93 7.66
CA LYS A 142 -4.64 10.25 7.16
C LYS A 142 -3.17 10.50 7.48
N LYS A 143 -2.50 11.27 6.64
CA LYS A 143 -1.12 11.65 6.88
C LYS A 143 -0.91 12.35 8.22
N GLU A 144 -1.81 13.24 8.62
CA GLU A 144 -1.75 13.93 9.92
C GLU A 144 -1.86 12.96 11.11
N GLU A 145 -2.76 11.96 11.02
CA GLU A 145 -2.92 10.92 12.05
C GLU A 145 -1.68 10.03 12.15
N ALA A 146 -1.00 9.78 11.03
CA ALA A 146 0.22 9.00 11.00
C ALA A 146 1.34 9.65 11.81
N TYR A 147 1.49 10.97 11.81
CA TYR A 147 2.49 11.65 12.64
C TYR A 147 2.28 11.40 14.14
N ASP A 148 1.04 11.35 14.59
CA ASP A 148 0.71 11.14 16.00
C ASP A 148 0.88 9.69 16.45
N LYS A 149 0.74 8.75 15.50
CA LYS A 149 0.70 7.31 15.77
C LYS A 149 2.00 6.59 15.46
N ALA A 150 2.86 7.18 14.64
CA ALA A 150 4.04 6.47 14.19
C ALA A 150 5.09 6.37 15.29
N GLU A 151 5.57 5.16 15.52
CA GLU A 151 6.61 4.85 16.49
C GLU A 151 7.96 4.73 15.77
N GLU A 152 9.00 5.34 16.33
CA GLU A 152 10.37 5.16 15.86
C GLU A 152 10.80 3.69 16.00
N VAL A 153 11.28 3.11 14.91
CA VAL A 153 11.85 1.77 14.87
C VAL A 153 13.26 1.80 14.30
N GLN A 154 14.14 1.05 14.95
CA GLN A 154 15.51 0.87 14.50
C GLN A 154 15.59 -0.42 13.66
N PHE A 155 16.02 -0.30 12.41
CA PHE A 155 16.31 -1.47 11.60
C PHE A 155 17.67 -2.06 12.01
N PHE A 156 17.79 -3.38 12.03
CA PHE A 156 19.08 -4.02 12.32
C PHE A 156 20.09 -3.68 11.22
N GLY A 157 21.12 -2.90 11.56
CA GLY A 157 22.27 -2.63 10.68
C GLY A 157 22.16 -1.40 9.79
N ASP A 158 21.17 -0.53 10.00
CA ASP A 158 21.07 0.78 9.35
C ASP A 158 20.82 1.86 10.41
N ASP A 159 21.55 2.98 10.34
CA ASP A 159 21.36 4.14 11.24
C ASP A 159 20.15 4.99 10.81
N SER A 160 19.43 4.60 9.75
CA SER A 160 18.20 5.28 9.33
C SER A 160 17.07 5.06 10.34
N VAL A 161 16.54 6.18 10.85
CA VAL A 161 15.35 6.21 11.71
C VAL A 161 14.11 6.04 10.83
N LYS A 162 13.38 4.95 11.04
CA LYS A 162 12.11 4.68 10.35
C LYS A 162 10.97 4.83 11.33
N TYR A 163 9.81 5.20 10.83
CA TYR A 163 8.60 5.32 11.63
C TYR A 163 7.62 4.24 11.16
N GLU A 164 6.96 3.60 12.11
CA GLU A 164 5.98 2.55 11.83
C GLU A 164 4.65 2.86 12.49
N VAL A 165 3.57 2.64 11.74
CA VAL A 165 2.21 2.65 12.28
C VAL A 165 1.75 1.21 12.43
N TYR A 166 1.19 0.86 13.59
CA TYR A 166 0.67 -0.49 13.80
C TYR A 166 -0.71 -0.63 13.17
N ALA A 167 -1.01 -1.82 12.63
CA ALA A 167 -2.31 -2.11 12.03
C ALA A 167 -3.51 -1.77 12.94
N LYS A 168 -3.37 -2.02 14.26
CA LYS A 168 -4.39 -1.70 15.28
C LYS A 168 -4.79 -0.21 15.36
N ASP A 169 -3.93 0.68 14.88
CA ASP A 169 -4.13 2.13 14.92
C ASP A 169 -4.73 2.64 13.60
N MET A 170 -4.81 1.81 12.56
CA MET A 170 -5.39 2.16 11.26
C MET A 170 -6.92 2.08 11.30
N ASN A 171 -7.55 2.90 10.46
CA ASN A 171 -8.99 2.89 10.26
C ASN A 171 -9.39 1.75 9.30
N ASP A 172 -10.59 1.22 9.47
CA ASP A 172 -11.17 0.23 8.57
C ASP A 172 -11.39 0.85 7.17
N ILE A 173 -11.06 0.10 6.11
CA ILE A 173 -11.21 0.57 4.73
C ILE A 173 -12.65 0.92 4.40
N ASP A 174 -13.64 0.28 5.02
CA ASP A 174 -15.06 0.60 4.79
C ASP A 174 -15.40 2.04 5.22
N GLU A 175 -14.65 2.61 6.17
CA GLU A 175 -14.83 3.97 6.65
C GLU A 175 -14.25 5.04 5.72
N ILE A 176 -13.45 4.66 4.72
CA ILE A 176 -12.77 5.61 3.83
C ILE A 176 -13.77 6.50 3.09
N THR A 177 -14.94 5.97 2.74
CA THR A 177 -16.03 6.72 2.07
C THR A 177 -16.51 7.92 2.88
N ASN A 178 -16.54 7.80 4.20
CA ASN A 178 -16.99 8.88 5.09
C ASN A 178 -16.04 10.08 5.04
N VAL A 179 -14.78 9.82 4.71
CA VAL A 179 -13.72 10.84 4.70
C VAL A 179 -13.49 11.37 3.30
N LEU A 180 -13.63 10.54 2.27
CA LEU A 180 -13.55 10.97 0.88
C LEU A 180 -14.64 12.00 0.51
N ASN A 181 -15.81 11.95 1.15
CA ASN A 181 -16.87 12.95 0.98
C ASN A 181 -16.60 14.30 1.68
N LEU A 182 -15.54 14.39 2.49
CA LEU A 182 -15.17 15.59 3.25
C LEU A 182 -14.01 16.38 2.61
N PHE A 183 -13.39 15.82 1.57
CA PHE A 183 -12.43 16.50 0.70
C PHE A 183 -13.15 17.20 -0.46
#